data_AF-A0A1V4CKQ7-F1
#
_entry.id   AF-A0A1V4CKQ7-F1
#
_cell.length_a   1.000
_cell.length_b   1.000
_cell.length_c   1.000
_cell.angle_alpha   90.00
_cell.angle_beta   90.00
_cell.angle_gamma   90.00
#
_symmetry.space_group_name_H-M   'P 1'
#
loop_
_entity.id
_entity.type
_entity.pdbx_description
1 polymer ?
#
loop_
_entity_poly.entity_id
_entity_poly.type
_entity_poly.pdbx_seq_one_letter_code
_entity_poly.pdbx_strand_id
1 'polypeptide(L)'
;MRSASSFAPSDSFNRSFGLLVMAVCVAGAVIAQTRHAVIGWSVAAVVGALCMGALALWAPRKLTPLSKAWMGLGRLMGRVVNPLVFGLMFFVLITPVAWVMRLRGRDALKLRLDASARSYWVDRQPPGPRPESFKHQF
;
A
#
# COMPACT_ATOMS: atom_id res chain seq x y z
N MET A 1 27.31 -2.12 1.42
CA MET A 1 26.93 -1.89 0.01
C MET A 1 25.91 -2.95 -0.39
N ARG A 2 24.61 -2.61 -0.47
CA ARG A 2 23.57 -3.55 -0.92
C ARG A 2 23.50 -3.48 -2.45
N SER A 3 23.82 -4.59 -3.10
CA SER A 3 23.66 -4.74 -4.54
C SER A 3 22.20 -4.48 -4.91
N ALA A 4 22.00 -3.56 -5.86
CA ALA A 4 20.70 -3.35 -6.47
C ALA A 4 20.37 -4.60 -7.27
N SER A 5 19.52 -5.48 -6.71
CA SER A 5 18.93 -6.57 -7.47
C SER A 5 18.09 -5.95 -8.58
N SER A 6 18.59 -6.04 -9.80
CA SER A 6 17.81 -5.77 -11.01
C SER A 6 16.63 -6.74 -11.01
N PHE A 7 15.46 -6.24 -10.59
CA PHE A 7 14.21 -6.99 -10.65
C PHE A 7 13.87 -7.19 -12.13
N ALA A 8 14.45 -8.22 -12.74
CA ALA A 8 14.05 -8.73 -14.04
C ALA A 8 12.71 -9.46 -13.80
N PRO A 9 11.59 -8.97 -14.36
CA PRO A 9 10.30 -9.63 -14.19
C PRO A 9 10.41 -11.07 -14.68
N SER A 10 9.95 -12.03 -13.86
CA SER A 10 9.95 -13.44 -14.22
C SER A 10 9.08 -13.70 -15.46
N ASP A 11 9.42 -14.73 -16.23
CA ASP A 11 8.65 -15.08 -17.43
C ASP A 11 7.18 -15.39 -17.13
N SER A 12 6.90 -15.95 -15.96
CA SER A 12 5.54 -16.19 -15.46
C SER A 12 4.76 -14.89 -15.21
N PHE A 13 5.41 -13.84 -14.68
CA PHE A 13 4.79 -12.55 -14.44
C PHE A 13 4.38 -11.86 -15.74
N ASN A 14 5.25 -11.88 -16.76
CA ASN A 14 4.96 -11.29 -18.05
C ASN A 14 3.76 -11.97 -18.75
N ARG A 15 3.63 -13.29 -18.60
CA ARG A 15 2.47 -14.04 -19.10
C ARG A 15 1.18 -13.68 -18.36
N SER A 16 1.21 -13.62 -17.03
CA SER A 16 0.04 -13.23 -16.22
C SER A 16 -0.40 -11.79 -16.49
N PHE A 17 0.55 -10.86 -16.69
CA PHE A 17 0.25 -9.48 -17.09
C PHE A 17 -0.40 -9.43 -18.47
N GLY A 18 0.15 -10.15 -19.45
CA GLY A 18 -0.44 -10.26 -20.79
C GLY A 18 -1.88 -10.81 -20.77
N LEU A 19 -2.13 -11.84 -19.95
CA LEU A 19 -3.46 -12.42 -19.75
C LEU A 19 -4.43 -11.44 -19.07
N LEU A 20 -3.98 -10.68 -18.07
CA LEU A 20 -4.81 -9.65 -17.41
C LEU A 20 -5.21 -8.55 -18.38
N VAL A 21 -4.26 -8.04 -19.20
CA VAL A 21 -4.55 -7.02 -20.20
C VAL A 21 -5.55 -7.56 -21.23
N MET A 22 -5.35 -8.79 -21.72
CA MET A 22 -6.30 -9.44 -22.62
C MET A 22 -7.71 -9.53 -22.00
N ALA A 23 -7.81 -9.97 -20.74
CA ALA A 23 -9.08 -10.10 -20.04
C ALA A 23 -9.80 -8.75 -19.88
N VAL A 24 -9.08 -7.69 -19.48
CA VAL A 24 -9.64 -6.34 -19.33
C VAL A 24 -10.11 -5.79 -20.68
N CYS A 25 -9.35 -5.99 -21.75
CA CYS A 25 -9.75 -5.56 -23.08
C CYS A 25 -10.97 -6.32 -23.60
N VAL A 26 -11.03 -7.64 -23.38
CA VAL A 26 -12.21 -8.46 -23.73
C VAL A 26 -13.44 -8.01 -22.95
N ALA A 27 -13.31 -7.78 -21.64
CA ALA A 27 -14.41 -7.27 -20.82
C ALA A 27 -14.88 -5.89 -21.31
N GLY A 28 -13.94 -4.98 -21.62
CA GLY A 28 -14.24 -3.67 -22.20
C GLY A 28 -14.94 -3.76 -23.55
N ALA A 29 -14.53 -4.70 -24.42
CA ALA A 29 -15.17 -4.95 -25.71
C ALA A 29 -16.61 -5.48 -25.55
N VAL A 30 -16.84 -6.43 -24.65
CA VAL A 30 -18.18 -6.97 -24.35
C VAL A 30 -19.10 -5.86 -23.80
N ILE A 31 -18.58 -5.00 -22.91
CA ILE A 31 -19.33 -3.84 -22.38
C ILE A 31 -19.58 -2.80 -23.47
N ALA A 32 -18.63 -2.53 -24.36
CA ALA A 32 -18.81 -1.62 -25.48
C ALA A 32 -19.87 -2.14 -26.47
N GLN A 33 -19.90 -3.45 -26.72
CA GLN A 33 -20.85 -4.10 -27.62
C GLN A 33 -22.27 -4.10 -27.06
N THR A 34 -22.43 -4.18 -25.73
CA THR A 34 -23.75 -4.02 -25.08
C THR A 34 -24.25 -2.58 -25.05
N ARG A 35 -23.40 -1.60 -25.33
CA ARG A 35 -23.75 -0.16 -25.32
C ARG A 35 -24.06 0.44 -26.70
N HIS A 36 -24.04 -0.33 -27.79
CA HIS A 36 -24.26 0.14 -29.17
C HIS A 36 -23.45 1.40 -29.54
N ALA A 37 -22.33 1.65 -28.87
CA ALA A 37 -21.49 2.80 -29.15
C ALA A 37 -20.58 2.49 -30.33
N VAL A 38 -20.92 3.06 -31.50
CA VAL A 38 -20.10 3.18 -32.73
C VAL A 38 -19.22 1.96 -33.05
N ILE A 39 -19.78 1.08 -33.89
CA ILE A 39 -19.19 -0.17 -34.42
C ILE A 39 -17.73 0.00 -34.90
N GLY A 40 -17.35 1.20 -35.39
CA GLY A 40 -15.99 1.47 -35.86
C GLY A 40 -14.92 1.53 -34.75
N TRP A 41 -15.22 2.08 -33.57
CA TRP A 41 -14.26 2.16 -32.46
C TRP A 41 -14.17 0.85 -31.68
N SER A 42 -15.27 0.09 -31.63
CA SER A 42 -15.32 -1.20 -30.96
C SER A 42 -14.52 -2.27 -31.70
N VAL A 43 -14.57 -2.31 -33.04
CA VAL A 43 -13.74 -3.25 -33.83
C VAL A 43 -12.26 -2.89 -33.78
N ALA A 44 -11.90 -1.61 -33.84
CA ALA A 44 -10.51 -1.17 -33.67
C ALA A 44 -9.95 -1.50 -32.29
N ALA A 45 -10.76 -1.38 -31.23
CA ALA A 45 -10.38 -1.77 -29.87
C ALA A 45 -10.19 -3.30 -29.74
N VAL A 46 -11.05 -4.10 -30.39
CA VAL A 46 -10.95 -5.57 -30.39
C VAL A 46 -9.72 -6.04 -31.16
N VAL A 47 -9.49 -5.51 -32.37
CA VAL A 47 -8.31 -5.87 -33.19
C VAL A 47 -7.03 -5.38 -32.54
N GLY A 48 -7.03 -4.17 -31.97
CA GLY A 48 -5.91 -3.65 -31.18
C GLY A 48 -5.59 -4.54 -29.98
N ALA A 49 -6.61 -4.98 -29.24
CA ALA A 49 -6.45 -5.90 -28.11
C ALA A 49 -5.96 -7.29 -28.53
N LEU A 50 -6.47 -7.84 -29.64
CA LEU A 50 -6.04 -9.12 -30.19
C LEU A 50 -4.60 -9.07 -30.70
N CYS A 51 -4.21 -8.01 -31.41
CA CYS A 51 -2.83 -7.79 -31.83
C CYS A 51 -1.91 -7.62 -30.61
N MET A 52 -2.32 -6.86 -29.60
CA MET A 52 -1.51 -6.63 -28.40
C MET A 52 -1.38 -7.90 -27.54
N GLY A 53 -2.43 -8.73 -27.47
CA GLY A 53 -2.41 -10.06 -26.85
C GLY A 53 -1.57 -11.09 -27.62
N ALA A 54 -1.64 -11.07 -28.96
CA ALA A 54 -0.82 -11.92 -29.82
C ALA A 54 0.67 -11.53 -29.74
N LEU A 55 0.99 -10.23 -29.70
CA LEU A 55 2.34 -9.74 -29.42
C LEU A 55 2.83 -10.14 -28.02
N ALA A 56 1.93 -10.26 -27.03
CA ALA A 56 2.27 -10.75 -25.70
C ALA A 56 2.64 -12.24 -25.67
N LEU A 57 2.07 -13.04 -26.57
CA LEU A 57 2.38 -14.47 -26.71
C LEU A 57 3.65 -14.72 -27.54
N TRP A 58 3.92 -13.92 -28.57
CA TRP A 58 5.04 -14.15 -29.50
C TRP A 58 6.33 -13.40 -29.19
N ALA A 59 6.30 -12.28 -28.47
CA ALA A 59 7.50 -11.47 -28.23
C ALA A 59 7.57 -10.87 -26.80
N PRO A 60 7.82 -11.70 -25.75
CA PRO A 60 7.96 -11.20 -24.38
C PRO A 60 9.08 -10.15 -24.22
N ARG A 61 10.09 -10.14 -25.11
CA ARG A 61 11.25 -9.23 -25.03
C ARG A 61 10.94 -7.76 -25.34
N LYS A 62 9.87 -7.44 -26.09
CA LYS A 62 9.49 -6.03 -26.38
C LYS A 62 8.49 -5.45 -25.37
N LEU A 63 7.81 -6.29 -24.60
CA LEU A 63 6.88 -5.89 -23.53
C LEU A 63 7.53 -5.71 -22.16
N THR A 64 8.78 -6.17 -22.01
CA THR A 64 9.62 -5.97 -20.83
C THR A 64 9.67 -4.51 -20.30
N PRO A 65 9.84 -3.47 -21.14
CA PRO A 65 9.85 -2.09 -20.63
C PRO A 65 8.49 -1.63 -20.10
N LEU A 66 7.38 -2.06 -20.72
CA LEU A 66 6.03 -1.66 -20.31
C LEU A 66 5.62 -2.34 -19.00
N SER A 67 5.86 -3.65 -18.89
CA SER A 67 5.68 -4.42 -17.64
C SER A 67 6.51 -3.82 -16.50
N LYS A 68 7.75 -3.38 -16.79
CA LYS A 68 8.63 -2.72 -15.83
C LYS A 68 8.13 -1.33 -15.43
N ALA A 69 7.62 -0.53 -16.38
CA ALA A 69 7.04 0.79 -16.11
C ALA A 69 5.77 0.68 -15.26
N TRP A 70 4.87 -0.25 -15.60
CA TRP A 70 3.66 -0.55 -14.83
C TRP A 70 3.99 -0.98 -13.40
N MET A 71 5.00 -1.83 -13.24
CA MET A 71 5.45 -2.26 -11.91
C MET A 71 6.16 -1.13 -11.14
N GLY A 72 6.84 -0.22 -11.84
CA GLY A 72 7.36 1.02 -11.26
C GLY A 72 6.24 1.92 -10.74
N LEU A 73 5.16 2.06 -11.51
CA LEU A 73 3.96 2.78 -11.11
C LEU A 73 3.27 2.12 -9.90
N GLY A 74 3.13 0.80 -9.90
CA GLY A 74 2.60 0.05 -8.76
C GLY A 74 3.43 0.23 -7.48
N ARG A 75 4.76 0.26 -7.60
CA ARG A 75 5.66 0.58 -6.48
C ARG A 75 5.49 2.01 -5.98
N LEU A 76 5.32 2.97 -6.90
CA LEU A 76 5.08 4.37 -6.53
C LEU A 76 3.73 4.52 -5.83
N MET A 77 2.67 3.87 -6.35
CA MET A 77 1.38 3.80 -5.68
C MET A 77 1.51 3.19 -4.30
N GLY A 78 2.17 2.04 -4.14
CA GLY A 78 2.38 1.45 -2.82
C GLY A 78 3.13 2.36 -1.85
N ARG A 79 4.11 3.13 -2.33
CA ARG A 79 4.85 4.11 -1.53
C ARG A 79 3.99 5.29 -1.06
N VAL A 80 2.97 5.67 -1.82
CA VAL A 80 2.04 6.74 -1.46
C VAL A 80 0.86 6.21 -0.64
N VAL A 81 0.31 5.06 -1.03
CA VAL A 81 -0.84 4.42 -0.39
C VAL A 81 -0.49 3.95 1.01
N ASN A 82 0.69 3.37 1.25
CA ASN A 82 1.08 2.94 2.59
C ASN A 82 1.02 4.09 3.62
N PRO A 83 1.76 5.20 3.47
CA PRO A 83 1.68 6.32 4.42
C PRO A 83 0.30 6.98 4.41
N LEU A 84 -0.43 6.98 3.28
CA LEU A 84 -1.81 7.49 3.24
C LEU A 84 -2.74 6.65 4.12
N VAL A 85 -2.67 5.31 4.03
CA VAL A 85 -3.47 4.39 4.85
C VAL A 85 -3.10 4.53 6.32
N PHE A 86 -1.79 4.52 6.66
CA PHE A 86 -1.36 4.72 8.04
C PHE A 86 -1.77 6.09 8.60
N GLY A 87 -1.66 7.15 7.78
CA GLY A 87 -2.12 8.49 8.13
C GLY A 87 -3.63 8.53 8.36
N LEU A 88 -4.41 7.95 7.45
CA LEU A 88 -5.86 7.88 7.57
C LEU A 88 -6.27 7.09 8.82
N MET A 89 -5.65 5.93 9.07
CA MET A 89 -5.89 5.17 10.30
C MET A 89 -5.58 5.99 11.55
N PHE A 90 -4.49 6.77 11.56
CA PHE A 90 -4.17 7.66 12.66
C PHE A 90 -5.24 8.74 12.87
N PHE A 91 -5.71 9.37 11.79
CA PHE A 91 -6.73 10.42 11.88
C PHE A 91 -8.13 9.88 12.21
N VAL A 92 -8.47 8.67 11.79
CA VAL A 92 -9.81 8.08 12.00
C VAL A 92 -9.91 7.27 13.29
N LEU A 93 -8.84 6.61 13.73
CA LEU A 93 -8.88 5.77 14.93
C LEU A 93 -8.24 6.49 16.13
N ILE A 94 -6.99 6.96 15.97
CA ILE A 94 -6.21 7.46 17.11
C ILE A 94 -6.63 8.88 17.49
N THR A 95 -6.80 9.75 16.51
CA THR A 95 -7.11 11.17 16.73
C THR A 95 -8.46 11.38 17.44
N PRO A 96 -9.58 10.75 17.06
CA PRO A 96 -10.84 10.94 17.80
C PRO A 96 -10.78 10.36 19.21
N VAL A 97 -10.09 9.22 19.42
CA VAL A 97 -9.88 8.67 20.76
C VAL A 97 -9.10 9.66 21.63
N ALA A 98 -8.00 10.21 21.10
CA ALA A 98 -7.22 11.23 21.79
C ALA A 98 -8.05 12.50 22.08
N TRP A 99 -8.89 12.92 21.13
CA TRP A 99 -9.80 14.07 21.32
C TRP A 99 -10.81 13.83 22.43
N VAL A 100 -11.45 12.65 22.45
CA VAL A 100 -12.39 12.25 23.50
C VAL A 100 -11.70 12.19 24.87
N MET A 101 -10.48 11.63 24.95
CA MET A 101 -9.70 11.61 26.20
C MET A 101 -9.34 13.03 26.67
N ARG A 102 -8.99 13.93 25.75
CA ARG A 102 -8.66 15.32 26.04
C ARG A 102 -9.88 16.12 26.50
N LEU A 103 -11.04 15.91 25.89
CA LEU A 103 -12.33 16.48 26.32
C LEU A 103 -12.74 15.97 27.72
N ARG A 104 -12.47 14.70 28.03
CA ARG A 104 -12.67 14.13 29.37
C ARG A 104 -11.63 14.57 30.41
N GLY A 105 -10.70 15.46 30.04
CA GLY A 105 -9.67 15.98 30.94
C GLY A 105 -8.62 14.94 31.39
N ARG A 106 -8.58 13.76 30.75
CA ARG A 106 -7.62 12.71 31.10
C ARG A 106 -6.31 12.96 30.38
N ASP A 107 -5.38 13.59 31.09
CA ASP A 107 -3.99 13.72 30.64
C ASP A 107 -3.20 12.45 30.99
N ALA A 108 -3.33 11.42 30.16
CA ALA A 108 -2.66 10.13 30.37
C ALA A 108 -1.14 10.24 30.35
N LEU A 109 -0.58 11.26 29.67
CA LEU A 109 0.86 11.50 29.60
C LEU A 109 1.36 12.53 30.62
N LYS A 110 0.47 13.14 31.42
CA LYS A 110 0.80 14.25 32.34
C LYS A 110 1.64 15.34 31.64
N LEU A 111 1.27 15.67 30.40
CA LEU A 111 1.97 16.67 29.57
C LEU A 111 1.81 18.09 30.11
N ARG A 112 0.79 18.36 30.92
CA ARG A 112 0.65 19.66 31.58
C ARG A 112 1.68 19.78 32.71
N LEU A 113 2.61 20.72 32.53
CA LEU A 113 3.55 21.14 33.56
C LEU A 113 2.78 21.83 34.70
N ASP A 114 2.82 21.23 35.88
CA ASP A 114 2.34 21.80 37.12
C ASP A 114 3.48 22.59 37.79
N ALA A 115 3.38 23.92 37.75
CA ALA A 115 4.37 24.81 38.34
C ALA A 115 4.39 24.75 39.88
N SER A 116 3.37 24.16 40.51
CA SER A 116 3.28 24.00 41.97
C SER A 116 3.78 22.63 42.47
N ALA A 117 4.09 21.71 41.56
CA ALA A 117 4.55 20.37 41.92
C ALA A 117 6.00 20.40 42.45
N ARG A 118 6.19 19.91 43.68
CA ARG A 118 7.51 19.78 44.33
C ARG A 118 8.44 18.77 43.62
N SER A 119 7.85 17.77 42.95
CA SER A 119 8.54 16.78 42.14
C SER A 119 7.55 16.07 41.22
N TYR A 120 7.95 15.78 39.99
CA TYR A 120 7.17 14.95 39.05
C TYR A 120 7.40 13.44 39.25
N TRP A 121 8.26 13.07 40.20
CA TRP A 121 8.57 11.68 40.49
C TRP A 121 7.30 10.97 41.01
N VAL A 122 6.95 9.87 40.35
CA VAL A 122 5.82 9.03 40.77
C VAL A 122 6.37 7.95 41.69
N ASP A 123 6.13 8.09 43.00
CA ASP A 123 6.43 7.03 43.96
C ASP A 123 5.57 5.80 43.69
N ARG A 124 6.21 4.72 43.25
CA ARG A 124 5.54 3.46 42.94
C ARG A 124 5.51 2.60 44.20
N GLN A 125 4.30 2.28 44.66
CA GLN A 125 4.06 1.26 45.69
C GLN A 125 3.24 0.12 45.07
N PRO A 126 3.72 -1.14 45.14
CA PRO A 126 4.96 -1.58 45.78
C PRO A 126 6.22 -1.10 45.01
N PRO A 127 7.37 -1.00 45.71
CA PRO A 127 8.66 -0.74 45.06
C PRO A 127 8.88 -1.73 43.92
N GLY A 128 9.59 -1.30 42.87
CA GLY A 128 9.86 -2.13 41.69
C GLY A 128 10.39 -3.53 42.04
N PRO A 129 10.28 -4.50 41.09
CA PRO A 129 10.66 -5.88 41.33
C PRO A 129 12.05 -6.01 41.94
N ARG A 130 12.20 -6.96 42.87
CA ARG A 130 13.43 -7.14 43.65
C ARG A 130 14.63 -7.28 42.70
N PRO A 131 15.83 -6.79 43.09
CA PRO A 131 17.04 -6.86 42.27
C PRO A 131 17.35 -8.26 41.70
N GLU A 132 16.90 -9.31 42.38
CA GLU A 132 17.00 -10.72 41.98
C GLU A 132 16.18 -11.09 40.73
N SER A 133 15.27 -10.24 40.27
CA SER A 133 14.44 -10.46 39.08
C SER A 133 15.22 -10.34 37.76
N PHE A 134 16.46 -9.83 37.78
CA PHE A 134 17.29 -9.61 36.59
C PHE A 134 18.18 -10.81 36.22
N LYS A 135 17.91 -12.02 36.74
CA LYS A 135 18.73 -13.22 36.52
C LYS A 135 18.76 -13.73 35.07
N HIS A 136 17.87 -13.28 34.20
CA HIS A 136 17.74 -13.75 32.81
C HIS A 136 17.60 -12.61 31.79
N GLN A 137 18.38 -11.53 31.93
CA GLN A 137 18.28 -10.37 31.02
C GLN A 137 19.14 -10.48 29.74
N PHE A 138 19.98 -11.51 29.62
CA PHE A 138 20.86 -11.74 28.47
C PHE A 138 20.74 -13.18 27.97
#